data_AF-R4HGP5-F1
#
_entry.id   AF-R4HGP5-F1
#
_cell.length_a   1.000
_cell.length_b   1.000
_cell.length_c   1.000
_cell.angle_alpha   90.00
_cell.angle_beta   90.00
_cell.angle_gamma   90.00
#
_symmetry.space_group_name_H-M   'P 1'
#
loop_
_entity.id
_entity.type
_entity.pdbx_description
1 polymer ?
#
loop_
_entity_poly.entity_id
_entity_poly.type
_entity_poly.pdbx_seq_one_letter_code
_entity_poly.pdbx_strand_id
1 'polypeptide(L)'
;SDDFNKKAAELYAEQAKDVDIIITTALIPGRPAPKLITKEMVDSMKAGSVIVDLAAANGGNCEYTVKDQVIMTNNGVKIVGYTDMVGRLPTQSSQLYATNLVNLLKLLCKEKDGNINIDFEDVVLRGVTVIKEGEITWPAPPI
;
A
#
# COMPACT_ATOMS: atom_id res chain seq x y z
N SER A 1 -21.16 -6.93 1.32
CA SER A 1 -21.98 -8.12 1.58
C SER A 1 -21.36 -9.30 0.86
N ASP A 2 -21.69 -10.53 1.24
CA ASP A 2 -21.12 -11.73 0.59
C ASP A 2 -21.44 -11.81 -0.91
N ASP A 3 -22.62 -11.33 -1.31
CA ASP A 3 -23.02 -11.26 -2.73
C ASP A 3 -22.11 -10.33 -3.55
N PHE A 4 -21.67 -9.21 -2.97
CA PHE A 4 -20.71 -8.32 -3.62
C PHE A 4 -19.35 -9.00 -3.83
N ASN A 5 -18.84 -9.66 -2.80
CA ASN A 5 -17.55 -10.36 -2.88
C ASN A 5 -17.57 -11.49 -3.91
N LYS A 6 -18.69 -12.23 -3.98
CA LYS A 6 -18.87 -13.30 -4.97
C LYS A 6 -18.85 -12.75 -6.40
N LYS A 7 -19.65 -11.72 -6.69
CA LYS A 7 -19.69 -11.08 -8.01
C LYS A 7 -18.34 -10.48 -8.41
N ALA A 8 -17.63 -9.88 -7.45
CA ALA A 8 -16.28 -9.37 -7.68
C ALA A 8 -15.31 -10.50 -8.07
N ALA A 9 -15.36 -11.63 -7.37
CA ALA A 9 -14.52 -12.79 -7.69
C ALA A 9 -14.83 -13.40 -9.07
N GLU A 10 -16.11 -13.48 -9.45
CA GLU A 10 -16.53 -13.91 -10.79
C GLU A 10 -15.98 -12.98 -11.87
N LEU A 11 -16.09 -11.66 -11.66
CA LEU A 11 -15.53 -10.66 -12.55
C LEU A 11 -14.00 -10.80 -12.69
N TYR A 12 -13.28 -11.01 -11.58
CA TYR A 12 -11.81 -11.18 -11.63
C TYR A 12 -11.42 -12.43 -12.41
N ALA A 13 -12.14 -13.54 -12.23
CA ALA A 13 -11.89 -14.78 -12.97
C ALA A 13 -12.15 -14.64 -14.48
N GLU A 14 -13.16 -13.86 -14.86
CA GLU A 14 -13.43 -13.57 -16.27
C GLU A 14 -12.32 -12.70 -16.87
N GLN A 15 -11.96 -11.59 -16.20
CA GLN A 15 -10.93 -10.67 -16.69
C GLN A 15 -9.53 -11.30 -16.77
N ALA A 16 -9.17 -12.16 -15.81
CA ALA A 16 -7.85 -12.79 -15.75
C ALA A 16 -7.50 -13.58 -17.03
N LYS A 17 -8.49 -14.13 -17.73
CA LYS A 17 -8.28 -14.88 -18.98
C LYS A 17 -7.85 -13.99 -20.15
N ASP A 18 -8.32 -12.75 -20.16
CA ASP A 18 -8.19 -11.85 -21.30
C ASP A 18 -7.01 -10.89 -21.17
N VAL A 19 -6.72 -10.43 -19.94
CA VAL A 19 -5.68 -9.42 -19.67
C VAL A 19 -4.28 -10.02 -19.56
N ASP A 20 -3.28 -9.24 -19.96
CA ASP A 20 -1.88 -9.66 -19.92
C ASP A 20 -1.16 -9.19 -18.63
N ILE A 21 -1.66 -8.14 -17.98
CA ILE A 21 -1.08 -7.60 -16.73
C ILE A 21 -2.17 -7.29 -15.71
N ILE A 22 -1.97 -7.75 -14.47
CA ILE A 22 -2.81 -7.42 -13.31
C ILE A 22 -1.97 -6.68 -12.27
N ILE A 23 -2.46 -5.55 -11.77
CA ILE A 23 -1.87 -4.82 -10.65
C ILE A 23 -2.87 -4.83 -9.49
N THR A 24 -2.49 -5.42 -8.37
CA THR A 24 -3.34 -5.48 -7.17
C THR A 24 -2.83 -4.55 -6.09
N THR A 25 -3.74 -3.79 -5.48
CA THR A 25 -3.40 -2.70 -4.52
C THR A 25 -4.28 -2.71 -3.28
N ALA A 26 -5.08 -3.77 -3.06
CA ALA A 26 -6.06 -3.80 -1.98
C ALA A 26 -5.35 -4.11 -0.64
N LEU A 27 -5.12 -3.06 0.15
CA LEU A 27 -4.40 -3.14 1.41
C LEU A 27 -5.17 -2.40 2.51
N ILE A 28 -5.42 -3.09 3.63
CA ILE A 28 -5.96 -2.49 4.85
C ILE A 28 -4.84 -2.53 5.91
N PRO A 29 -4.38 -1.36 6.42
CA PRO A 29 -3.38 -1.33 7.47
C PRO A 29 -3.77 -2.18 8.70
N GLY A 30 -2.82 -2.95 9.23
CA GLY A 30 -3.02 -3.81 10.39
C GLY A 30 -3.83 -5.10 10.15
N ARG A 31 -4.29 -5.35 8.92
CA ARG A 31 -4.96 -6.60 8.54
C ARG A 31 -4.20 -7.34 7.44
N PRO A 32 -4.33 -8.68 7.35
CA PRO A 32 -3.87 -9.43 6.19
C PRO A 32 -4.54 -8.92 4.91
N ALA A 33 -3.78 -8.91 3.82
CA ALA A 33 -4.32 -8.58 2.50
C ALA A 33 -5.39 -9.62 2.10
N PRO A 34 -6.55 -9.21 1.56
CA PRO A 34 -7.55 -10.15 1.07
C PRO A 34 -7.01 -10.90 -0.14
N LYS A 35 -7.28 -12.21 -0.22
CA LYS A 35 -6.97 -13.01 -1.42
C LYS A 35 -8.04 -12.77 -2.48
N LEU A 36 -7.67 -12.00 -3.50
CA LEU A 36 -8.57 -11.60 -4.59
C LEU A 36 -8.27 -12.36 -5.88
N ILE A 37 -7.01 -12.71 -6.12
CA ILE A 37 -6.58 -13.45 -7.29
C ILE A 37 -6.14 -14.85 -6.84
N THR A 38 -6.98 -15.85 -7.12
CA THR A 38 -6.72 -17.24 -6.75
C THR A 38 -5.73 -17.90 -7.70
N LYS A 39 -5.13 -19.03 -7.29
CA LYS A 39 -4.25 -19.81 -8.16
C LYS A 39 -4.92 -20.20 -9.47
N GLU A 40 -6.19 -20.59 -9.43
CA GLU A 40 -6.94 -20.99 -10.63
C GLU A 40 -7.11 -19.82 -11.61
N MET A 41 -7.30 -18.60 -11.10
CA MET A 41 -7.36 -17.40 -11.93
C MET A 41 -6.01 -17.14 -12.61
N VAL A 42 -4.91 -17.24 -11.86
CA VAL A 42 -3.54 -17.08 -12.41
C VAL A 42 -3.23 -18.17 -13.44
N ASP A 43 -3.59 -19.41 -13.15
CA ASP A 43 -3.35 -20.56 -14.03
C ASP A 43 -4.14 -20.45 -15.34
N SER A 44 -5.25 -19.68 -15.34
CA SER A 44 -6.06 -19.37 -16.53
C SER A 44 -5.51 -18.22 -17.39
N MET A 45 -4.52 -17.46 -16.88
CA MET A 45 -3.89 -16.39 -17.63
C MET A 45 -3.00 -16.95 -18.76
N LYS A 46 -2.77 -16.12 -19.79
CA LYS A 46 -1.84 -16.45 -20.87
C LYS A 46 -0.41 -16.59 -20.34
N ALA A 47 0.36 -17.51 -20.91
CA ALA A 47 1.79 -17.63 -20.62
C ALA A 47 2.52 -16.33 -20.96
N GLY A 48 3.41 -15.88 -20.07
CA GLY A 48 4.10 -14.60 -20.20
C GLY A 48 3.40 -13.41 -19.55
N SER A 49 2.15 -13.57 -19.08
CA SER A 49 1.46 -12.54 -18.30
C SER A 49 2.19 -12.18 -17.01
N VAL A 50 1.87 -11.01 -16.44
CA VAL A 50 2.51 -10.49 -15.23
C VAL A 50 1.48 -10.07 -14.19
N ILE A 51 1.70 -10.44 -12.94
CA ILE A 51 0.99 -9.88 -11.78
C ILE A 51 1.97 -9.04 -10.96
N VAL A 52 1.60 -7.81 -10.64
CA VAL A 52 2.30 -6.95 -9.68
C VAL A 52 1.43 -6.80 -8.44
N ASP A 53 1.88 -7.36 -7.33
CA ASP A 53 1.13 -7.37 -6.07
C ASP A 53 1.70 -6.34 -5.08
N LEU A 54 1.07 -5.17 -5.04
CA LEU A 54 1.48 -4.08 -4.14
C LEU A 54 1.07 -4.33 -2.67
N ALA A 55 0.30 -5.38 -2.40
CA ALA A 55 -0.10 -5.79 -1.05
C ALA A 55 0.80 -6.90 -0.46
N ALA A 56 1.89 -7.27 -1.16
CA ALA A 56 2.80 -8.35 -0.76
C ALA A 56 3.32 -8.23 0.68
N ALA A 57 3.50 -7.00 1.19
CA ALA A 57 3.95 -6.74 2.57
C ALA A 57 3.03 -7.34 3.64
N ASN A 58 1.71 -7.42 3.36
CA ASN A 58 0.70 -7.95 4.28
C ASN A 58 0.16 -9.31 3.82
N GLY A 59 0.96 -10.06 3.05
CA GLY A 59 0.61 -11.40 2.57
C GLY A 59 0.16 -11.46 1.10
N GLY A 60 -0.08 -10.33 0.45
CA GLY A 60 -0.41 -10.24 -0.98
C GLY A 60 -1.87 -10.52 -1.32
N ASN A 61 -2.38 -9.85 -2.36
CA ASN A 61 -3.70 -10.12 -2.92
C ASN A 61 -3.75 -11.34 -3.84
N CYS A 62 -2.61 -11.78 -4.37
CA CYS A 62 -2.50 -12.99 -5.17
C CYS A 62 -2.04 -14.18 -4.31
N GLU A 63 -2.61 -15.36 -4.55
CA GLU A 63 -2.26 -16.59 -3.82
C GLU A 63 -0.87 -17.13 -4.16
N TYR A 64 -0.35 -16.82 -5.35
CA TYR A 64 1.01 -17.16 -5.75
C TYR A 64 2.07 -16.19 -5.21
N THR A 65 1.67 -15.05 -4.63
CA THR A 65 2.63 -14.03 -4.17
C THR A 65 3.57 -14.60 -3.12
N VAL A 66 4.87 -14.49 -3.41
CA VAL A 66 5.94 -14.73 -2.45
C VAL A 66 6.58 -13.38 -2.13
N LYS A 67 6.59 -13.04 -0.84
CA LYS A 67 7.11 -11.76 -0.35
C LYS A 67 8.57 -11.56 -0.78
N ASP A 68 8.85 -10.37 -1.31
CA ASP A 68 10.18 -9.90 -1.75
C ASP A 68 10.80 -10.71 -2.91
N GLN A 69 9.98 -11.45 -3.65
CA GLN A 69 10.44 -12.26 -4.77
C GLN A 69 9.67 -11.96 -6.06
N VAL A 70 10.31 -12.29 -7.18
CA VAL A 70 9.64 -12.48 -8.46
C VAL A 70 9.69 -13.95 -8.78
N ILE A 71 8.52 -14.60 -8.78
CA ILE A 71 8.41 -16.01 -9.12
C ILE A 71 7.78 -16.18 -10.50
N MET A 72 7.94 -17.36 -11.08
CA MET A 72 7.24 -17.77 -12.28
C MET A 72 6.40 -19.00 -11.96
N THR A 73 5.12 -18.98 -12.31
CA THR A 73 4.22 -20.13 -12.16
C THR A 73 4.50 -21.18 -13.24
N ASN A 74 3.92 -22.38 -13.07
CA ASN A 74 4.09 -23.47 -14.03
C ASN A 74 3.49 -23.14 -15.42
N ASN A 75 2.41 -22.35 -15.48
CA ASN A 75 1.83 -21.88 -16.74
C ASN A 75 2.55 -20.65 -17.32
N GLY A 76 3.67 -20.21 -16.73
CA GLY A 76 4.53 -19.17 -17.29
C GLY A 76 4.15 -17.73 -16.93
N VAL A 77 3.33 -17.52 -15.89
CA VAL A 77 2.97 -16.17 -15.41
C VAL A 77 4.02 -15.69 -14.39
N LYS A 78 4.47 -14.45 -14.51
CA LYS A 78 5.41 -13.85 -13.55
C LYS A 78 4.64 -13.14 -12.44
N ILE A 79 4.98 -13.42 -11.18
CA ILE A 79 4.36 -12.80 -10.01
C ILE A 79 5.41 -11.96 -9.30
N VAL A 80 5.21 -10.65 -9.27
CA VAL A 80 6.10 -9.66 -8.66
C VAL A 80 5.56 -9.29 -7.27
N GLY A 81 6.27 -9.72 -6.22
CA GLY A 81 5.89 -9.53 -4.81
C GLY A 81 6.85 -8.64 -4.02
N TYR A 82 7.51 -7.68 -4.65
CA TYR A 82 8.42 -6.76 -3.95
C TYR A 82 7.67 -5.89 -2.94
N THR A 83 8.21 -5.78 -1.71
CA THR A 83 7.63 -4.92 -0.67
C THR A 83 8.29 -3.55 -0.55
N ASP A 84 9.38 -3.35 -1.29
CA ASP A 84 10.21 -2.14 -1.28
C ASP A 84 10.06 -1.32 -2.58
N MET A 85 8.91 -1.38 -3.24
CA MET A 85 8.66 -0.69 -4.53
C MET A 85 9.05 0.80 -4.50
N VAL A 86 8.79 1.49 -3.39
CA VAL A 86 9.16 2.89 -3.18
C VAL A 86 10.70 3.05 -3.12
N GLY A 87 11.39 2.11 -2.48
CA GLY A 87 12.87 2.08 -2.44
C GLY A 87 13.52 1.82 -3.79
N ARG A 88 12.78 1.29 -4.77
CA ARG A 88 13.25 1.06 -6.14
C ARG A 88 13.17 2.29 -7.04
N LEU A 89 12.60 3.40 -6.55
CA LEU A 89 12.66 4.72 -7.17
C LEU A 89 13.22 5.76 -6.16
N PRO A 90 14.42 5.53 -5.62
CA PRO A 90 14.88 6.16 -4.38
C PRO A 90 14.96 7.68 -4.50
N THR A 91 15.46 8.22 -5.62
CA THR A 91 15.60 9.66 -5.82
C THR A 91 14.25 10.40 -5.71
N GLN A 92 13.24 9.93 -6.45
CA GLN A 92 11.90 10.52 -6.43
C GLN A 92 11.23 10.34 -5.07
N SER A 93 11.33 9.16 -4.49
CA SER A 93 10.72 8.87 -3.19
C SER A 93 11.33 9.73 -2.08
N SER A 94 12.65 9.89 -2.06
CA SER A 94 13.34 10.79 -1.13
C SER A 94 12.91 12.25 -1.32
N GLN A 95 12.83 12.73 -2.57
CA GLN A 95 12.43 14.11 -2.85
C GLN A 95 10.99 14.40 -2.39
N LEU A 96 10.04 13.51 -2.73
CA LEU A 96 8.63 13.67 -2.35
C LEU A 96 8.43 13.55 -0.84
N TYR A 97 9.10 12.59 -0.20
CA TYR A 97 9.04 12.45 1.26
C TYR A 97 9.65 13.65 1.98
N ALA A 98 10.81 14.14 1.54
CA ALA A 98 11.41 15.36 2.09
C ALA A 98 10.50 16.58 1.92
N THR A 99 9.79 16.67 0.79
CA THR A 99 8.79 17.73 0.56
C THR A 99 7.63 17.66 1.56
N ASN A 100 7.16 16.46 1.91
CA ASN A 100 6.15 16.29 2.96
C ASN A 100 6.67 16.76 4.32
N LEU A 101 7.92 16.46 4.67
CA LEU A 101 8.56 16.94 5.90
C LEU A 101 8.70 18.47 5.92
N VAL A 102 9.11 19.08 4.80
CA VAL A 102 9.17 20.55 4.65
C VAL A 102 7.79 21.17 4.85
N ASN A 103 6.73 20.56 4.30
CA ASN A 103 5.37 21.07 4.48
C ASN A 103 4.88 20.93 5.93
N LEU A 104 5.23 19.83 6.62
CA LEU A 104 4.97 19.70 8.06
C LEU A 104 5.74 20.76 8.87
N LEU A 105 7.01 21.00 8.55
CA LEU A 105 7.82 22.03 9.23
C LEU A 105 7.26 23.44 9.05
N LYS A 106 6.62 23.75 7.92
CA LYS A 106 5.92 25.03 7.73
C LYS A 106 4.74 25.21 8.69
N LEU A 107 4.05 24.13 9.07
CA LEU A 107 2.98 24.18 10.08
C LEU A 107 3.56 24.33 11.49
N LEU A 108 4.67 23.66 11.76
CA LEU A 108 5.36 23.70 13.06
C LEU A 108 6.09 25.03 13.33
N CYS A 109 6.58 25.71 12.28
CA CYS A 109 7.39 26.93 12.38
C CYS A 109 6.80 28.04 11.49
N LYS A 110 5.60 28.50 11.84
CA LYS A 110 4.84 29.51 11.07
C LYS A 110 5.61 30.83 10.94
N GLU A 111 6.32 31.23 11.99
CA GLU A 111 7.11 32.48 12.03
C GLU A 111 8.45 32.38 11.27
N LYS A 112 8.83 31.18 10.78
CA LYS A 112 10.08 30.94 10.03
C LYS A 112 11.35 31.32 10.80
N ASP A 113 11.29 31.25 12.12
CA ASP A 113 12.36 31.63 13.05
C ASP A 113 13.18 30.42 13.53
N GLY A 114 12.83 29.22 13.10
CA GLY A 114 13.43 27.96 13.52
C GLY A 114 12.86 27.40 14.83
N ASN A 115 11.89 28.07 15.46
CA ASN A 115 11.23 27.56 16.65
C ASN A 115 10.05 26.65 16.27
N ILE A 116 9.99 25.48 16.88
CA ILE A 116 8.91 24.51 16.70
C ILE A 116 7.82 24.78 17.72
N ASN A 117 6.60 25.02 17.25
CA ASN A 117 5.39 25.10 18.05
C ASN A 117 4.43 23.96 17.67
N ILE A 118 4.12 23.09 18.64
CA ILE A 118 3.13 22.02 18.49
C ILE A 118 1.81 22.50 19.08
N ASP A 119 1.03 23.17 18.23
CA ASP A 119 -0.31 23.69 18.53
C ASP A 119 -1.37 22.61 18.30
N PHE A 120 -2.08 22.20 19.36
CA PHE A 120 -3.11 21.16 19.28
C PHE A 120 -4.48 21.67 18.80
N GLU A 121 -4.64 22.99 18.62
CA GLU A 121 -5.79 23.54 17.88
C GLU A 121 -5.67 23.27 16.37
N ASP A 122 -4.44 23.06 15.86
CA ASP A 122 -4.21 22.57 14.51
C ASP A 122 -4.43 21.04 14.48
N VAL A 123 -5.56 20.62 13.90
CA VAL A 123 -5.95 19.20 13.81
C VAL A 123 -4.91 18.32 13.10
N VAL A 124 -4.11 18.89 12.19
CA VAL A 124 -3.02 18.15 11.53
C VAL A 124 -1.91 17.87 12.52
N LEU A 125 -1.49 18.88 13.28
CA LEU A 125 -0.45 18.74 14.31
C LEU A 125 -0.91 17.83 15.46
N ARG A 126 -2.16 17.96 15.89
CA ARG A 126 -2.77 17.05 16.88
C ARG A 126 -2.80 15.61 16.38
N GLY A 127 -3.14 15.39 15.11
CA GLY A 127 -3.25 14.07 14.51
C GLY A 127 -1.90 13.37 14.31
N VAL A 128 -0.87 14.09 13.87
CA VAL A 128 0.46 13.51 13.59
C VAL A 128 1.32 13.35 14.86
N THR A 129 1.06 14.13 15.91
CA THR A 129 1.81 14.05 17.19
C THR A 129 1.30 12.88 18.03
N VAL A 130 2.10 11.82 18.12
CA VAL A 130 1.77 10.62 18.91
C VAL A 130 2.34 10.63 20.33
N ILE A 131 3.36 11.44 20.59
CA ILE A 131 3.98 11.66 21.90
C ILE A 131 4.34 13.14 22.02
N LYS A 132 4.05 13.77 23.17
CA LYS A 132 4.49 15.13 23.52
C LYS A 132 4.96 15.15 24.97
N GLU A 133 6.16 15.69 25.23
CA GLU A 133 6.70 15.86 26.59
C GLU A 133 6.72 14.58 27.44
N GLY A 134 6.90 13.42 26.80
CA GLY A 134 6.94 12.12 27.47
C GLY A 134 5.58 11.44 27.63
N GLU A 135 4.48 12.11 27.30
CA GLU A 135 3.12 11.55 27.36
C GLU A 135 2.64 11.08 25.98
N ILE A 136 1.92 9.95 25.97
CA ILE A 136 1.28 9.42 24.76
C ILE A 136 0.05 10.26 24.45
N THR A 137 0.01 10.84 23.25
CA THR A 137 -1.10 11.67 22.76
C THR A 137 -1.95 10.96 21.71
N TRP A 138 -1.60 9.73 21.31
CA TRP A 138 -2.41 8.90 20.43
C TRP A 138 -3.44 8.07 21.23
N PRO A 139 -4.68 7.83 20.71
CA PRO A 139 -5.22 8.36 19.45
C PRO A 139 -5.68 9.82 19.56
N ALA A 140 -5.74 10.49 18.41
CA ALA A 140 -6.39 11.80 18.34
C ALA A 140 -7.92 11.66 18.52
N PRO A 141 -8.61 12.69 19.07
CA PRO A 141 -10.06 12.73 19.08
C PRO A 141 -10.64 12.66 17.66
N PRO A 142 -11.90 12.21 17.50
CA PRO A 142 -12.61 12.34 16.23
C PRO A 142 -12.66 13.81 15.79
N ILE A 143 -12.52 14.04 14.48
CA ILE A 143 -12.73 15.34 13.84
C ILE A 143 -14.23 15.55 13.59
#